data_AF-A0AAU9V9X4-F1
#
_entry.id   AF-A0AAU9V9X4-F1
#
_cell.length_a   1.000
_cell.length_b   1.000
_cell.length_c   1.000
_cell.angle_alpha   90.00
_cell.angle_beta   90.00
_cell.angle_gamma   90.00
#
_symmetry.space_group_name_H-M   'P 1'
#
loop_
_entity.id
_entity.type
_entity.pdbx_description
1 polymer ?
#
loop_
_entity_poly.entity_id
_entity_poly.type
_entity_poly.pdbx_seq_one_letter_code
_entity_poly.pdbx_strand_id
1 'polypeptide(L)'
;MILEKRRLRRVWHTSRNSDDKRAYNSYMKLLKQTIKETENATIEANLLSLTATASTDYALWKACKNMNPTRNPKPLLRLHGNIWARSKQEKADAFALHLSKAFLPNEPKPFI
;
A
#
# COMPACT_ATOMS: atom_id res chain seq x y z
N MET A 1 20.54 -4.51 11.58
CA MET A 1 19.76 -3.42 10.95
C MET A 1 18.59 -2.88 11.78
N ILE A 2 17.80 -3.71 12.49
CA ILE A 2 16.63 -3.24 13.25
C ILE A 2 16.99 -2.24 14.38
N LEU A 3 18.11 -2.48 15.08
CA LEU A 3 18.59 -1.59 16.14
C LEU A 3 18.91 -0.19 15.60
N GLU A 4 19.53 -0.11 14.42
CA GLU A 4 19.90 1.15 13.79
C GLU A 4 18.67 1.93 13.32
N LYS A 5 17.66 1.25 12.76
CA LYS A 5 16.34 1.85 12.49
C LYS A 5 15.74 2.47 13.75
N ARG A 6 15.77 1.75 14.89
CA ARG A 6 15.24 2.25 16.17
C ARG A 6 16.04 3.45 16.68
N ARG A 7 17.37 3.42 16.53
CA ARG A 7 18.28 4.52 16.88
C ARG A 7 17.97 5.77 16.07
N LEU A 8 17.94 5.67 14.74
CA LEU A 8 17.63 6.79 13.83
C LEU A 8 16.23 7.37 14.08
N ARG A 9 15.24 6.51 14.36
CA ARG A 9 13.91 6.97 14.76
C ARG A 9 13.97 7.80 16.05
N ARG A 10 14.69 7.32 17.06
CA ARG A 10 14.83 8.06 18.32
C ARG A 10 15.47 9.44 18.08
N VAL A 11 16.56 9.49 17.32
CA VAL A 11 17.25 10.74 16.96
C VAL A 11 16.28 11.72 16.29
N TRP A 12 15.58 11.30 15.24
CA TRP A 12 14.60 12.16 14.55
C TRP A 12 13.46 12.63 15.46
N HIS A 13 12.94 11.75 16.33
CA HIS A 13 11.87 12.12 17.26
C HIS A 13 12.31 13.15 18.31
N THR A 14 13.58 13.10 18.73
CA THR A 14 14.17 14.06 19.67
C THR A 14 14.54 15.37 18.99
N SER A 15 15.25 15.32 17.87
CA SER A 15 15.78 16.51 17.21
C SER A 15 14.74 17.26 16.37
N ARG A 16 13.72 16.56 15.84
CA ARG A 16 12.74 17.08 14.87
C ARG A 16 13.34 17.64 13.57
N ASN A 17 14.64 17.43 13.31
CA ASN A 17 15.33 17.98 12.14
C ASN A 17 15.01 17.19 10.85
N SER A 18 15.03 17.90 9.71
CA SER A 18 14.77 17.31 8.39
C SER A 18 15.85 16.34 7.94
N ASP A 19 17.11 16.59 8.31
CA ASP A 19 18.24 15.75 7.92
C ASP A 19 18.20 14.39 8.64
N ASP A 20 17.84 14.38 9.91
CA ASP A 20 17.64 13.14 10.67
C ASP A 20 16.45 12.32 10.11
N LYS A 21 15.39 13.01 9.66
CA LYS A 21 14.27 12.35 8.96
C LYS A 21 14.74 11.72 7.64
N ARG A 22 15.60 12.42 6.89
CA ARG A 22 16.17 11.92 5.64
C ARG A 22 17.03 10.67 5.90
N ALA A 23 17.89 10.71 6.91
CA ALA A 23 18.72 9.57 7.30
C ALA A 23 17.87 8.36 7.70
N TYR A 24 16.85 8.57 8.54
CA TYR A 24 15.89 7.52 8.91
C TYR A 24 15.17 6.92 7.69
N ASN A 25 14.66 7.75 6.78
CA ASN A 25 13.94 7.29 5.60
C ASN A 25 14.85 6.52 4.63
N SER A 26 16.08 6.99 4.41
CA SER A 26 17.08 6.31 3.60
C SER A 26 17.39 4.92 4.16
N TYR A 27 17.64 4.83 5.47
CA TYR A 27 17.91 3.56 6.14
C TYR A 27 16.70 2.62 6.09
N MET A 28 15.48 3.16 6.25
CA MET A 28 14.24 2.40 6.10
C MET A 28 14.07 1.83 4.69
N LYS A 29 14.42 2.60 3.66
CA LYS A 29 14.40 2.12 2.27
C LYS A 29 15.40 0.99 2.06
N LEU A 30 16.64 1.17 2.53
CA LEU A 30 17.68 0.14 2.48
C LEU A 30 17.22 -1.15 3.17
N LEU A 31 16.71 -1.05 4.40
CA LEU A 31 16.22 -2.22 5.14
C LEU A 31 15.12 -2.97 4.39
N LYS A 32 14.14 -2.25 3.84
CA LYS A 32 13.06 -2.88 3.04
C LYS A 32 13.61 -3.57 1.80
N GLN A 33 14.57 -2.95 1.14
CA GLN A 33 15.23 -3.52 -0.03
C GLN A 33 15.95 -4.81 0.33
N THR A 34 16.77 -4.80 1.38
CA THR A 34 17.50 -6.00 1.83
C THR A 34 16.57 -7.15 2.22
N ILE A 35 15.47 -6.86 2.94
CA ILE A 35 14.46 -7.88 3.28
C ILE A 35 13.89 -8.49 1.99
N LYS A 36 13.50 -7.64 1.03
CA LYS A 36 12.95 -8.10 -0.24
C LYS A 36 13.96 -8.92 -1.04
N GLU A 37 15.23 -8.52 -1.07
CA GLU A 37 16.31 -9.27 -1.73
C GLU A 37 16.47 -10.66 -1.10
N THR A 38 16.45 -10.76 0.23
CA THR A 38 16.53 -12.05 0.92
C THR A 38 15.31 -12.95 0.68
N GLU A 39 14.11 -12.37 0.66
CA GLU A 39 12.87 -13.07 0.33
C GLU A 39 12.92 -13.59 -1.11
N ASN A 40 13.32 -12.73 -2.06
CA ASN A 40 13.47 -13.09 -3.46
C ASN A 40 14.48 -14.23 -3.65
N ALA A 41 15.66 -14.15 -3.03
CA ALA A 41 16.67 -15.21 -3.12
C ALA A 41 16.15 -16.55 -2.58
N THR A 42 15.37 -16.51 -1.50
CA THR A 42 14.73 -17.72 -0.93
C THR A 42 13.69 -18.29 -1.88
N ILE A 43 12.88 -17.43 -2.51
CA ILE A 43 11.89 -17.83 -3.52
C ILE A 43 12.59 -18.42 -4.75
N GLU A 44 13.63 -17.77 -5.25
CA GLU A 44 14.43 -18.25 -6.39
C GLU A 44 15.02 -19.63 -6.13
N ALA A 45 15.66 -19.82 -4.98
CA ALA A 45 16.21 -21.11 -4.59
C ALA A 45 15.13 -22.21 -4.51
N ASN A 46 13.96 -21.88 -3.96
CA ASN A 46 12.82 -22.81 -3.90
C ASN A 46 12.33 -23.16 -5.32
N LEU A 47 12.10 -22.15 -6.17
CA LEU A 47 11.62 -22.35 -7.54
C LEU A 47 12.57 -23.20 -8.38
N LEU A 48 13.89 -23.00 -8.23
CA LEU A 48 14.90 -23.80 -8.93
C LEU A 48 14.91 -25.27 -8.49
N SER A 49 14.47 -25.57 -7.27
CA SER A 49 14.35 -26.94 -6.76
C SER A 49 13.08 -27.67 -7.21
N LEU A 50 12.08 -26.95 -7.71
CA LEU A 50 10.78 -27.49 -8.10
C LEU A 50 10.73 -27.86 -9.59
N THR A 51 9.97 -28.92 -9.92
CA THR A 51 9.75 -29.36 -11.30
C THR A 51 8.29 -29.19 -11.71
N ALA A 52 8.03 -29.00 -13.01
CA ALA A 52 6.70 -28.77 -13.59
C ALA A 52 6.00 -30.05 -14.11
N THR A 53 6.45 -31.23 -13.71
CA THR A 53 6.00 -32.51 -14.27
C THR A 53 4.81 -33.08 -13.48
N ALA A 54 3.99 -33.91 -14.13
CA ALA A 54 2.90 -34.63 -13.47
C ALA A 54 3.38 -35.53 -12.31
N SER A 55 4.60 -36.06 -12.37
CA SER A 55 5.23 -36.85 -11.29
C SER A 55 5.48 -36.05 -10.01
N THR A 56 5.63 -34.74 -10.14
CA THR A 56 5.80 -33.77 -9.03
C THR A 56 4.51 -33.03 -8.74
N ASP A 57 3.38 -33.51 -9.26
CA ASP A 57 2.05 -32.93 -9.05
C ASP A 57 2.01 -31.42 -9.37
N TYR A 58 2.75 -31.03 -10.42
CA TYR A 58 2.87 -29.66 -10.89
C TYR A 58 3.26 -28.66 -9.78
N ALA A 59 4.13 -29.08 -8.85
CA ALA A 59 4.52 -28.28 -7.67
C ALA A 59 5.02 -26.87 -8.04
N LEU A 60 5.76 -26.72 -9.14
CA LEU A 60 6.18 -25.40 -9.65
C LEU A 60 4.98 -24.49 -9.97
N TRP A 61 3.97 -24.98 -10.65
CA TRP A 61 2.75 -24.21 -10.95
C TRP A 61 1.99 -23.86 -9.66
N LYS A 62 1.89 -24.81 -8.73
CA LYS A 62 1.22 -24.58 -7.43
C LYS A 62 1.92 -23.51 -6.60
N ALA A 63 3.25 -23.44 -6.66
CA ALA A 63 4.04 -22.40 -6.01
C ALA A 63 3.84 -21.04 -6.69
N CYS A 64 3.81 -20.99 -8.02
CA CYS A 64 3.75 -19.74 -8.79
C CYS A 64 2.33 -19.14 -8.93
N LYS A 65 1.26 -19.94 -8.83
CA LYS A 65 -0.11 -19.48 -9.16
C LYS A 65 -0.59 -18.25 -8.37
N ASN A 66 -0.08 -18.06 -7.14
CA ASN A 66 -0.44 -16.94 -6.27
C ASN A 66 0.52 -15.74 -6.38
N MET A 67 1.62 -15.85 -7.13
CA MET A 67 2.62 -14.78 -7.28
C MET A 67 2.12 -13.61 -8.13
N ASN A 68 1.07 -13.82 -8.93
CA ASN A 68 0.38 -12.78 -9.68
C ASN A 68 -0.96 -12.45 -8.98
N PRO A 69 -0.96 -11.60 -7.93
CA PRO A 69 -2.22 -11.18 -7.34
C PRO A 69 -3.05 -10.46 -8.41
N THR A 70 -4.27 -10.94 -8.62
CA THR A 70 -5.26 -10.27 -9.44
C THR A 70 -5.39 -8.85 -8.93
N ARG A 71 -5.10 -7.86 -9.79
CA ARG A 71 -5.31 -6.45 -9.42
C ARG A 71 -6.80 -6.25 -9.24
N ASN A 72 -7.27 -6.23 -8.00
CA ASN A 72 -8.65 -5.88 -7.71
C ASN A 72 -8.89 -4.47 -8.22
N PRO A 73 -9.75 -4.27 -9.24
CA PRO A 73 -10.06 -2.92 -9.70
C PRO A 73 -10.68 -2.16 -8.53
N LYS A 74 -10.22 -0.92 -8.32
CA LYS A 74 -10.89 -0.05 -7.34
C LYS A 74 -12.36 0.08 -7.76
N PRO A 75 -13.32 -0.03 -6.82
CA PRO A 75 -14.73 0.15 -7.16
C PRO A 75 -14.94 1.54 -7.79
N LEU A 76 -15.80 1.61 -8.80
CA LEU A 76 -16.17 2.88 -9.41
C LEU A 76 -16.92 3.74 -8.38
N LEU A 77 -16.79 5.06 -8.46
CA LEU A 77 -17.56 5.97 -7.61
C LEU A 77 -18.97 6.10 -8.19
N ARG A 78 -19.98 6.13 -7.32
CA ARG A 78 -21.37 6.31 -7.73
C ARG A 78 -21.66 7.81 -7.87
N LEU A 79 -22.12 8.21 -9.04
CA LEU A 79 -22.66 9.54 -9.30
C LEU A 79 -24.11 9.63 -8.80
N HIS A 80 -24.70 10.83 -8.90
CA HIS A 80 -26.14 10.98 -8.71
C HIS A 80 -26.91 10.16 -9.76
N GLY A 81 -28.03 9.55 -9.36
CA GLY A 81 -28.92 8.83 -10.29
C GLY A 81 -28.46 7.44 -10.74
N ASN A 82 -27.71 6.68 -9.91
CA ASN A 82 -27.25 5.31 -10.19
C ASN A 82 -26.24 5.14 -11.35
N ILE A 83 -25.65 6.22 -11.82
CA ILE A 83 -24.61 6.19 -12.85
C ILE A 83 -23.24 6.04 -12.18
N TRP A 84 -22.30 5.34 -12.81
CA TRP A 84 -20.94 5.16 -12.30
C TRP A 84 -19.94 6.12 -12.96
N ALA A 85 -19.09 6.75 -12.16
CA ALA A 85 -18.03 7.63 -12.63
C ALA A 85 -16.92 6.83 -13.33
N ARG A 86 -16.76 7.03 -14.63
CA ARG A 86 -15.77 6.34 -15.47
C ARG A 86 -14.49 7.17 -15.62
N SER A 87 -14.62 8.47 -15.86
CA SER A 87 -13.48 9.37 -16.05
C SER A 87 -12.87 9.83 -14.71
N LYS A 88 -11.62 10.34 -14.75
CA LYS A 88 -11.00 10.94 -13.56
C LYS A 88 -11.74 12.22 -13.12
N GLN A 89 -12.26 12.99 -14.08
CA GLN A 89 -13.00 14.21 -13.81
C GLN A 89 -14.32 13.91 -13.10
N GLU A 90 -15.13 12.97 -13.63
CA GLU A 90 -16.37 12.54 -12.98
C GLU A 90 -16.16 12.06 -11.54
N LYS A 91 -15.03 11.40 -11.27
CA LYS A 91 -14.67 10.95 -9.91
C LYS A 91 -14.37 12.13 -8.99
N ALA A 92 -13.66 13.14 -9.49
CA ALA A 92 -13.38 14.35 -8.73
C ALA A 92 -14.66 15.13 -8.43
N ASP A 93 -15.54 15.27 -9.42
CA ASP A 93 -16.80 15.98 -9.29
C ASP A 93 -17.75 15.26 -8.31
N ALA A 94 -17.85 13.94 -8.41
CA ALA A 94 -18.64 13.13 -7.46
C ALA A 94 -18.15 13.28 -6.03
N PHE A 95 -16.83 13.32 -5.84
CA PHE A 95 -16.22 13.48 -4.53
C PHE A 95 -16.46 14.89 -3.97
N ALA A 96 -16.28 15.94 -4.78
CA ALA A 96 -16.55 17.32 -4.40
C ALA A 96 -18.03 17.50 -3.97
N LEU A 97 -18.96 16.92 -4.74
CA LEU A 97 -20.39 16.96 -4.42
C LEU A 97 -20.69 16.23 -3.11
N HIS A 98 -20.06 15.09 -2.85
CA HIS A 98 -20.19 14.40 -1.55
C HIS A 98 -19.70 15.27 -0.39
N LEU A 99 -18.53 15.90 -0.51
CA LEU A 99 -17.98 16.78 0.52
C LEU A 99 -18.90 17.98 0.81
N SER A 100 -19.47 18.60 -0.23
CA SER A 100 -20.39 19.73 -0.05
C SER A 100 -21.63 19.38 0.79
N LYS A 101 -22.08 18.12 0.72
CA LYS A 101 -23.24 17.62 1.48
C LYS A 101 -22.85 17.16 2.89
N ALA A 102 -21.64 16.63 3.05
CA ALA A 102 -21.15 16.13 4.32
C ALA A 102 -20.78 17.27 5.29
N PHE A 103 -20.29 18.39 4.76
CA PHE A 103 -19.85 19.54 5.55
C PHE A 103 -20.87 20.67 5.51
N LEU A 104 -22.03 20.45 6.13
CA LEU A 104 -23.02 21.50 6.38
C LEU A 104 -22.74 22.18 7.74
N PRO A 105 -22.94 23.49 7.87
CA PRO A 105 -22.86 24.18 9.15
C PRO A 105 -23.82 23.55 10.16
N ASN A 106 -23.39 23.39 11.40
CA ASN A 106 -24.30 23.00 12.47
C ASN A 106 -25.35 24.09 12.64
N GLU A 107 -26.61 23.71 12.83
CA GLU A 107 -27.66 24.66 13.16
C GLU A 107 -27.30 25.37 14.47
N PRO A 108 -27.52 26.71 14.56
CA PRO A 108 -27.28 27.44 15.79
C PRO A 108 -28.16 26.86 16.89
N LYS A 109 -27.54 26.44 18.00
CA LYS A 109 -28.28 25.96 19.16
C LYS A 109 -29.18 27.10 19.68
N PRO A 110 -30.47 26.84 19.94
CA PRO A 110 -31.35 27.84 20.52
C PRO A 110 -30.80 28.27 21.89
N PHE A 111 -30.80 29.57 22.14
CA PHE A 111 -30.44 30.13 23.44
C PHE A 111 -31.53 29.72 24.44
N ILE A 112 -31.16 28.89 25.43
CA ILE A 112 -31.95 28.58 26.62
C ILE A 112 -31.61 29.62 27.69
#